data_AF-A0A6A6YP57-F1
#
_entry.id   AF-A0A6A6YP57-F1
#
_cell.length_a   1.000
_cell.length_b   1.000
_cell.length_c   1.000
_cell.angle_alpha   90.00
_cell.angle_beta   90.00
_cell.angle_gamma   90.00
#
_symmetry.space_group_name_H-M   'P 1'
#
loop_
_entity.id
_entity.type
_entity.pdbx_description
1 polymer ?
#
loop_
_entity_poly.entity_id
_entity_poly.type
_entity_poly.pdbx_seq_one_letter_code
_entity_poly.pdbx_strand_id
1 'polypeptide(L)'
;MIRYMEKNGRIGYNPWSLRQTGVYQKTDLQTGHSTWVLLQPPQSFVARLRDHLGHRSTSQDDSHSFQRQMHGMFMSLALNNMGHFIEDLQSSIMKLNYKACFSTLETAKEHDFSVTFSDLQQVQHFKQRLRRTSGMLQSYASIIGSFGKHTREHRSPRSEHCERSVCLESDIFGSQIEVYSRRLDMALTYGKGTHKLLSKILQFRHDEVLVRTATTMEANLDVLKRISFINGEESRNLSQISKQGQKDSETVKSLTTIATMYLPASLVATLFSSSLIQFQYQTTAMNGKGHFVIAQEFWLYVLVTALLTLVTLGLVALLQKRWRQSECASTTV
;
A
#
# COMPACT_ATOMS: atom_id res chain seq x y z
N MET A 1 -1.64 27.63 36.92
CA MET A 1 -0.59 26.67 36.51
C MET A 1 0.28 27.31 35.45
N ILE A 2 1.61 27.17 35.56
CA ILE A 2 2.57 27.76 34.63
C ILE A 2 3.19 26.64 33.81
N ARG A 3 3.17 26.78 32.48
CA ARG A 3 3.74 25.80 31.55
C ARG A 3 5.14 26.24 31.12
N TYR A 4 6.02 25.28 30.86
CA TYR A 4 7.37 25.54 30.37
C TYR A 4 7.88 24.35 29.54
N MET A 5 8.86 24.60 28.66
CA MET A 5 9.50 23.56 27.86
C MET A 5 10.77 23.10 28.55
N GLU A 6 11.01 21.79 28.59
CA GLU A 6 12.23 21.23 29.15
C GLU A 6 12.71 20.03 28.34
N LYS A 7 14.04 19.92 28.19
CA LYS A 7 14.67 18.79 27.52
C LYS A 7 14.48 17.53 28.35
N ASN A 8 14.01 16.45 27.72
CA ASN A 8 13.69 15.19 28.40
C ASN A 8 14.87 14.20 28.43
N GLY A 9 16.00 14.52 27.79
CA GLY A 9 17.21 13.69 27.76
C GLY A 9 17.05 12.36 27.01
N ARG A 10 15.93 12.15 26.29
CA ARG A 10 15.67 10.89 25.58
C ARG A 10 16.37 10.89 24.23
N ILE A 11 17.12 9.81 23.94
CA ILE A 11 17.78 9.60 22.65
C ILE A 11 16.75 9.01 21.67
N GLY A 12 16.68 9.53 20.44
CA GLY A 12 15.87 8.98 19.33
C GLY A 12 14.46 9.55 19.15
N TYR A 13 13.90 10.23 20.16
CA TYR A 13 12.57 10.88 20.07
C TYR A 13 12.65 12.40 20.28
N ASN A 14 11.52 13.08 20.11
CA ASN A 14 11.39 14.51 20.35
C ASN A 14 12.04 14.92 21.69
N PRO A 15 13.09 15.78 21.66
CA PRO A 15 13.89 16.09 22.85
C PRO A 15 13.16 17.01 23.83
N TRP A 16 12.05 17.63 23.42
CA TRP A 16 11.32 18.61 24.21
C TRP A 16 10.03 18.04 24.78
N SER A 17 9.87 18.21 26.10
CA SER A 17 8.64 17.91 26.83
C SER A 17 7.99 19.20 27.33
N LEU A 18 6.68 19.29 27.16
CA LEU A 18 5.88 20.33 27.80
C LEU A 18 5.61 19.90 29.24
N ARG A 19 6.08 20.70 30.19
CA ARG A 19 5.88 20.48 31.63
C ARG A 19 5.05 21.61 32.22
N GLN A 20 4.50 21.39 33.40
CA GLN A 20 3.71 22.39 34.12
C GLN A 20 4.02 22.36 35.61
N THR A 21 4.05 23.55 36.22
CA THR A 21 4.17 23.75 37.66
C THR A 21 2.86 24.33 38.18
N GLY A 22 2.32 23.73 39.23
CA GLY A 22 1.22 24.31 39.99
C GLY A 22 1.75 25.44 40.87
N VAL A 23 1.15 26.63 40.76
CA VAL A 23 1.51 27.77 41.60
C VAL A 23 0.23 28.26 42.25
N TYR A 24 0.21 28.26 43.57
CA TYR A 24 -0.82 28.87 44.38
C TYR A 24 -0.21 30.00 45.20
N GLN A 25 -0.87 31.15 45.20
CA GLN A 25 -0.47 32.31 45.94
C GLN A 25 -1.67 32.85 46.70
N LYS A 26 -1.50 33.14 47.99
CA LYS A 26 -2.44 33.88 48.82
C LYS A 26 -1.69 34.98 49.54
N THR A 27 -2.09 36.23 49.34
CA THR A 27 -1.56 37.38 50.08
C THR A 27 -2.63 37.84 51.07
N ASP A 28 -2.27 37.87 52.35
CA ASP A 28 -3.09 38.49 53.38
C ASP A 28 -2.76 39.99 53.43
N LEU A 29 -3.75 40.81 53.06
CA LEU A 29 -3.61 42.26 52.98
C LEU A 29 -3.55 42.94 54.36
N GLN A 30 -4.00 42.27 55.43
CA GLN A 30 -4.00 42.83 56.78
C GLN A 30 -2.66 42.63 57.49
N THR A 31 -2.04 41.46 57.29
CA THR A 31 -0.75 41.11 57.92
C THR A 31 0.44 41.30 56.98
N GLY A 32 0.20 41.53 55.69
CA GLY A 32 1.25 41.67 54.67
C GLY A 32 1.98 40.35 54.34
N HIS A 33 1.53 39.22 54.88
CA HIS A 33 2.13 37.91 54.64
C HIS A 33 1.60 37.27 53.36
N SER A 34 2.51 36.77 52.52
CA SER A 34 2.19 36.00 51.32
C SER A 34 2.58 34.53 51.48
N THR A 35 1.62 33.63 51.30
CA THR A 35 1.83 32.18 51.27
C THR A 35 1.92 31.70 49.83
N TRP A 36 2.99 30.95 49.51
CA TRP A 36 3.23 30.37 48.19
C TRP A 36 3.33 28.85 48.28
N VAL A 37 2.55 28.14 47.47
CA VAL A 37 2.61 26.68 47.36
C VAL A 37 2.96 26.31 45.92
N LEU A 38 4.04 25.55 45.77
CA LEU A 38 4.58 25.13 44.47
C LEU A 38 4.47 23.61 44.33
N LEU A 39 3.79 23.18 43.27
CA LEU A 39 3.62 21.77 42.95
C LEU A 39 4.52 21.42 41.76
N GLN A 40 5.47 20.52 41.99
CA GLN A 40 6.45 20.03 41.00
C GLN A 40 7.27 21.13 40.30
N PRO A 41 7.92 22.05 41.03
CA PRO A 41 8.83 23.01 40.41
C PRO A 41 10.08 22.30 39.84
N PRO A 42 10.64 22.80 38.72
CA PRO A 42 11.88 22.23 38.19
C PRO A 42 13.05 22.51 39.13
N GLN A 43 14.02 21.59 39.18
CA GLN A 43 15.16 21.67 40.11
C GLN A 43 15.99 22.95 39.91
N SER A 44 16.15 23.40 38.66
CA SER A 44 16.82 24.66 38.32
C SER A 44 16.12 25.88 38.92
N PHE A 45 14.79 25.88 38.95
CA PHE A 45 14.00 26.93 39.59
C PHE A 45 14.12 26.88 41.10
N VAL A 46 14.06 25.68 41.71
CA VAL A 46 14.23 25.51 43.15
C VAL A 46 15.61 25.98 43.62
N ALA A 47 16.67 25.70 42.85
CA ALA A 47 18.02 26.17 43.15
C ALA A 47 18.10 27.70 43.15
N ARG A 48 17.57 28.37 42.10
CA ARG A 48 17.50 29.84 42.04
C ARG A 48 16.67 30.43 43.17
N LEU A 49 15.53 29.80 43.50
CA LEU A 49 14.66 30.25 44.58
C LEU A 49 15.36 30.16 45.94
N ARG A 50 16.09 29.07 46.19
CA ARG A 50 16.86 28.91 47.44
C ARG A 50 17.96 29.97 47.56
N ASP A 51 18.67 30.24 46.47
CA ASP A 51 19.71 31.26 46.43
C ASP A 51 19.12 32.65 46.72
N HIS A 52 17.99 32.97 46.09
CA HIS A 52 17.28 34.22 46.31
C HIS A 52 16.75 34.38 47.76
N LEU A 53 16.24 33.30 48.35
CA LEU A 53 15.80 33.29 49.75
C LEU A 53 16.97 33.40 50.73
N GLY A 54 18.14 32.83 50.40
CA GLY A 54 19.36 32.94 51.20
C GLY A 54 19.86 34.38 51.34
N HIS A 55 19.85 35.13 50.22
CA HIS A 55 20.29 36.54 50.18
C HIS A 55 19.30 37.51 50.87
N ARG A 56 18.04 37.11 51.06
CA ARG A 56 17.01 37.94 51.72
C ARG A 56 17.16 38.02 53.24
N SER A 57 17.84 37.04 53.86
CA SER A 57 17.99 37.01 55.33
C SER A 57 18.72 38.24 55.90
N THR A 58 19.37 39.03 55.04
CA THR A 58 20.13 40.24 55.40
C THR A 58 19.47 41.57 55.00
N SER A 59 18.42 41.57 54.15
CA SER A 59 17.79 42.81 53.65
C SER A 59 16.34 42.96 54.13
N GLN A 60 16.01 44.13 54.68
CA GLN A 60 14.66 44.53 55.09
C GLN A 60 13.82 44.87 53.86
N ASP A 61 13.56 43.87 53.01
CA ASP A 61 12.89 44.03 51.72
C ASP A 61 11.37 43.88 51.87
N ASP A 62 10.62 44.86 51.35
CA ASP A 62 9.16 44.94 51.43
C ASP A 62 8.48 43.67 50.88
N SER A 63 7.41 43.20 51.52
CA SER A 63 6.68 41.99 51.07
C SER A 63 6.21 42.07 49.61
N HIS A 64 5.90 43.28 49.13
CA HIS A 64 5.49 43.56 47.75
C HIS A 64 6.65 43.49 46.73
N SER A 65 7.89 43.83 47.11
CA SER A 65 9.06 43.68 46.21
C SER A 65 9.32 42.20 45.94
N PHE A 66 9.28 41.39 46.99
CA PHE A 66 9.44 39.94 46.92
C PHE A 66 8.37 39.27 46.04
N GLN A 67 7.09 39.62 46.22
CA GLN A 67 6.02 39.10 45.36
C GLN A 67 6.28 39.40 43.88
N ARG A 68 6.70 40.63 43.56
CA ARG A 68 7.00 41.03 42.17
C ARG A 68 8.18 40.26 41.59
N GLN A 69 9.25 40.08 42.37
CA GLN A 69 10.43 39.33 41.95
C GLN A 69 10.13 37.84 41.74
N MET A 70 9.27 37.23 42.58
CA MET A 70 8.78 35.87 42.39
C MET A 70 8.03 35.71 41.05
N HIS A 71 7.16 36.66 40.69
CA HIS A 71 6.50 36.65 39.38
C HIS A 71 7.51 36.78 38.23
N GLY A 72 8.54 37.62 38.36
CA GLY A 72 9.65 37.72 37.41
C GLY A 72 10.40 36.39 37.23
N MET A 73 10.70 35.70 38.34
CA MET A 73 11.33 34.37 38.30
C MET A 73 10.47 33.33 37.57
N PHE A 74 9.15 33.34 37.77
CA PHE A 74 8.25 32.44 37.03
C PHE A 74 8.18 32.75 35.53
N MET A 75 8.20 34.02 35.14
CA MET A 75 8.24 34.41 33.73
C MET A 75 9.57 34.01 33.10
N SER A 76 10.68 34.21 33.82
CA SER A 76 11.99 33.73 33.38
C SER A 76 11.98 32.22 33.17
N LEU A 77 11.34 31.43 34.05
CA LEU A 77 11.23 29.98 33.90
C LEU A 77 10.43 29.59 32.65
N ALA A 78 9.32 30.27 32.40
CA ALA A 78 8.47 30.00 31.25
C ALA A 78 9.20 30.31 29.92
N LEU A 79 10.01 31.37 29.88
CA LEU A 79 10.66 31.86 28.65
C LEU A 79 12.05 31.27 28.40
N ASN A 80 12.80 30.87 29.44
CA ASN A 80 14.21 30.48 29.35
C ASN A 80 14.53 29.47 28.24
N ASN A 81 13.68 28.44 28.09
CA ASN A 81 13.92 27.37 27.14
C ASN A 81 13.13 27.54 25.82
N MET A 82 12.28 28.55 25.71
CA MET A 82 11.41 28.73 24.54
C MET A 82 12.19 29.06 23.29
N GLY A 83 13.25 29.87 23.40
CA GLY A 83 14.10 30.23 22.26
C GLY A 83 14.70 29.00 21.56
N HIS A 84 15.38 28.14 22.34
CA HIS A 84 15.98 26.90 21.84
C HIS A 84 14.94 25.91 21.29
N PHE A 85 13.77 25.83 21.96
CA PHE A 85 12.69 24.99 21.49
C PHE A 85 12.15 25.44 20.12
N ILE A 86 11.94 26.74 19.93
CA ILE A 86 11.47 27.32 18.67
C ILE A 86 12.51 27.07 17.56
N GLU A 87 13.80 27.24 17.87
CA GLU A 87 14.90 26.99 16.95
C GLU A 87 14.95 25.53 16.48
N ASP A 88 14.80 24.57 17.38
CA ASP A 88 14.76 23.14 17.02
C ASP A 88 13.55 22.80 16.13
N LEU A 89 12.38 23.41 16.40
CA LEU A 89 11.21 23.26 15.54
C LEU A 89 11.45 23.86 14.14
N GLN A 90 12.05 25.05 14.06
CA GLN A 90 12.39 25.71 12.80
C GLN A 90 13.39 24.87 11.99
N SER A 91 14.44 24.38 12.63
CA SER A 91 15.44 23.50 12.02
C SER A 91 14.81 22.20 11.48
N SER A 92 13.87 21.61 12.23
CA SER A 92 13.15 20.41 11.79
C SER A 92 12.32 20.64 10.52
N ILE A 93 11.61 21.78 10.43
CA ILE A 93 10.86 22.14 9.22
C ILE A 93 11.82 22.43 8.06
N MET A 94 12.95 23.10 8.32
CA MET A 94 13.97 23.39 7.31
C MET A 94 14.55 22.12 6.69
N LYS A 95 14.80 21.08 7.49
CA LYS A 95 15.24 19.76 6.98
C LYS A 95 14.22 19.14 6.03
N LEU A 96 12.93 19.21 6.35
CA LEU A 96 11.86 18.71 5.47
C LEU A 96 11.73 19.56 4.21
N ASN A 97 11.93 20.87 4.31
CA ASN A 97 11.93 21.74 3.14
C ASN A 97 13.12 21.46 2.21
N TYR A 98 14.31 21.29 2.78
CA TYR A 98 15.50 20.90 2.03
C TYR A 98 15.23 19.60 1.26
N LYS A 99 14.72 18.58 1.95
CA LYS A 99 14.32 17.31 1.33
C LYS A 99 13.33 17.51 0.17
N ALA A 100 12.37 18.42 0.30
CA ALA A 100 11.40 18.74 -0.75
C ALA A 100 12.01 19.48 -1.95
N CYS A 101 12.93 20.42 -1.71
CA CYS A 101 13.56 21.21 -2.78
C CYS A 101 14.55 20.39 -3.62
N PHE A 102 15.21 19.41 -3.02
CA PHE A 102 16.24 18.60 -3.68
C PHE A 102 15.74 17.25 -4.19
N SER A 103 14.45 16.95 -4.06
CA SER A 103 13.88 15.73 -4.64
C SER A 103 13.75 15.85 -6.16
N THR A 104 14.34 14.94 -6.92
CA THR A 104 14.17 14.93 -8.38
C THR A 104 12.79 14.44 -8.80
N LEU A 105 12.22 15.07 -9.83
CA LEU A 105 10.88 14.75 -10.33
C LEU A 105 10.89 13.75 -11.49
N GLU A 106 11.95 13.71 -12.30
CA GLU A 106 11.90 13.08 -13.62
C GLU A 106 12.51 11.66 -13.66
N THR A 107 13.47 11.34 -12.80
CA THR A 107 14.08 10.00 -12.74
C THR A 107 14.67 9.76 -11.35
N ALA A 108 14.15 8.76 -10.63
CA ALA A 108 14.70 8.37 -9.33
C ALA A 108 16.14 7.88 -9.52
N LYS A 109 17.12 8.72 -9.21
CA LYS A 109 18.52 8.30 -9.09
C LYS A 109 18.67 7.48 -7.81
N GLU A 110 19.65 6.57 -7.74
CA GLU A 110 19.93 5.73 -6.56
C GLU A 110 20.13 6.52 -5.25
N HIS A 111 20.45 7.82 -5.34
CA HIS A 111 20.71 8.71 -4.20
C HIS A 111 19.68 9.86 -4.08
N ASP A 112 18.48 9.71 -4.67
CA ASP A 112 17.44 10.75 -4.60
C ASP A 112 16.70 10.78 -3.24
N PHE A 113 16.29 11.97 -2.82
CA PHE A 113 15.48 12.14 -1.62
C PHE A 113 14.06 11.59 -1.84
N SER A 114 13.72 10.53 -1.12
CA SER A 114 12.37 9.96 -1.20
C SER A 114 11.35 10.81 -0.44
N VAL A 115 10.66 11.71 -1.15
CA VAL A 115 9.49 12.41 -0.62
C VAL A 115 8.32 11.44 -0.48
N THR A 116 7.75 11.36 0.72
CA THR A 116 6.67 10.43 1.08
C THR A 116 5.54 11.16 1.82
N PHE A 117 4.40 10.49 1.98
CA PHE A 117 3.29 11.03 2.77
C PHE A 117 3.67 11.25 4.25
N SER A 118 4.62 10.48 4.79
CA SER A 118 5.13 10.67 6.15
C SER A 118 5.73 12.07 6.34
N ASP A 119 6.38 12.63 5.31
CA ASP A 119 6.94 13.97 5.36
C ASP A 119 5.84 15.03 5.54
N LEU A 120 4.68 14.87 4.87
CA LEU A 120 3.53 15.76 5.09
C LEU A 120 2.95 15.64 6.50
N GLN A 121 2.87 14.42 7.04
CA GLN A 121 2.42 14.19 8.41
C GLN A 121 3.36 14.87 9.42
N GLN A 122 4.67 14.77 9.21
CA GLN A 122 5.67 15.44 10.05
C GLN A 122 5.52 16.96 10.00
N VAL A 123 5.39 17.57 8.81
CA VAL A 123 5.14 19.02 8.68
C VAL A 123 3.86 19.41 9.43
N GLN A 124 2.79 18.62 9.32
CA GLN A 124 1.52 18.91 10.00
C GLN A 124 1.67 18.82 11.52
N HIS A 125 2.39 17.81 12.04
CA HIS A 125 2.67 17.68 13.46
C HIS A 125 3.49 18.87 13.98
N PHE A 126 4.52 19.32 13.25
CA PHE A 126 5.28 20.51 13.60
C PHE A 126 4.42 21.78 13.59
N LYS A 127 3.56 21.98 12.59
CA LYS A 127 2.63 23.11 12.55
C LYS A 127 1.68 23.12 13.74
N GLN A 128 1.15 21.96 14.16
CA GLN A 128 0.28 21.88 15.32
C GLN A 128 1.03 22.28 16.60
N ARG A 129 2.29 21.84 16.76
CA ARG A 129 3.14 22.23 17.88
C ARG A 129 3.45 23.72 17.89
N LEU A 130 3.78 24.31 16.75
CA LEU A 130 3.99 25.76 16.62
C LEU A 130 2.72 26.54 17.03
N ARG A 131 1.53 26.12 16.58
CA ARG A 131 0.25 26.74 16.98
C ARG A 131 -0.01 26.66 18.47
N ARG A 132 0.21 25.49 19.09
CA ARG A 132 0.07 25.33 20.56
C ARG A 132 1.01 26.27 21.31
N THR A 133 2.24 26.43 20.83
CA THR A 133 3.25 27.30 21.43
C THR A 133 2.88 28.77 21.27
N SER A 134 2.34 29.16 20.11
CA SER A 134 1.82 30.51 19.88
C SER A 134 0.70 30.86 20.88
N GLY A 135 -0.24 29.94 21.12
CA GLY A 135 -1.27 30.13 22.13
C GLY A 135 -0.72 30.27 23.57
N MET A 136 0.38 29.57 23.89
CA MET A 136 1.07 29.74 25.18
C MET A 136 1.73 31.10 25.30
N LEU A 137 2.44 31.56 24.26
CA LEU A 137 3.07 32.87 24.24
C LEU A 137 2.04 34.00 24.35
N GLN A 138 0.90 33.89 23.68
CA GLN A 138 -0.21 34.84 23.83
C GLN A 138 -0.74 34.88 25.27
N SER A 139 -0.81 33.72 25.93
CA SER A 139 -1.19 33.64 27.35
C SER A 139 -0.14 34.28 28.26
N TYR A 140 1.16 34.13 27.96
CA TYR A 140 2.22 34.81 28.72
C TYR A 140 2.20 36.32 28.49
N ALA A 141 1.95 36.77 27.26
CA ALA A 141 1.81 38.18 26.93
C ALA A 141 0.66 38.83 27.70
N SER A 142 -0.49 38.16 27.81
CA SER A 142 -1.62 38.67 28.58
C SER A 142 -1.30 38.74 30.08
N ILE A 143 -0.64 37.71 30.64
CA ILE A 143 -0.24 37.71 32.06
C ILE A 143 0.76 38.82 32.36
N ILE A 144 1.78 39.02 31.52
CA ILE A 144 2.76 40.11 31.68
C ILE A 144 2.09 41.47 31.53
N GLY A 145 1.18 41.62 30.56
CA GLY A 145 0.40 42.86 30.40
C GLY A 145 -0.48 43.17 31.61
N SER A 146 -1.17 42.17 32.17
CA SER A 146 -1.97 42.33 33.39
C SER A 146 -1.10 42.61 34.61
N PHE A 147 0.05 41.96 34.73
CA PHE A 147 1.02 42.18 35.81
C PHE A 147 1.57 43.60 35.76
N GLY A 148 2.01 44.06 34.58
CA GLY A 148 2.52 45.43 34.37
C GLY A 148 1.49 46.52 34.68
N LYS A 149 0.21 46.29 34.36
CA LYS A 149 -0.89 47.19 34.75
C LYS A 149 -1.07 47.23 36.27
N HIS A 150 -1.14 46.06 36.91
CA HIS A 150 -1.31 45.96 38.36
C HIS A 150 -0.16 46.60 39.14
N THR A 151 1.09 46.46 38.65
CA THR A 151 2.25 47.14 39.25
C THR A 151 2.22 48.65 39.07
N ARG A 152 1.56 49.16 38.03
CA ARG A 152 1.44 50.60 37.76
C ARG A 152 0.32 51.25 38.56
N GLU A 153 -0.77 50.53 38.83
CA GLU A 153 -1.94 51.02 39.59
C GLU A 153 -1.67 51.12 41.10
N HIS A 154 -0.86 50.23 41.66
CA HIS A 154 -0.49 50.24 43.10
C HIS A 154 0.86 50.92 43.36
N ARG A 155 1.10 52.07 42.72
CA ARG A 155 2.35 52.84 42.85
C ARG A 155 2.45 53.50 44.23
N SER A 156 3.46 53.15 45.00
CA SER A 156 3.77 53.81 46.28
C SER A 156 5.00 54.70 46.11
N PRO A 157 4.98 55.97 46.57
CA PRO A 157 6.09 56.90 46.40
C PRO A 157 7.39 56.49 47.14
N ARG A 158 7.40 55.43 47.95
CA ARG A 158 8.58 54.97 48.71
C ARG A 158 9.50 53.97 47.98
N SER A 159 9.14 53.41 46.81
CA SER A 159 9.90 52.29 46.19
C SER A 159 10.35 52.50 44.73
N GLU A 160 10.74 53.72 44.34
CA GLU A 160 11.07 54.05 42.94
C GLU A 160 12.15 53.18 42.28
N HIS A 161 13.18 52.74 43.02
CA HIS A 161 14.30 51.97 42.44
C HIS A 161 13.91 50.51 42.13
N CYS A 162 13.23 49.84 43.07
CA CYS A 162 12.73 48.47 42.88
C CYS A 162 11.64 48.43 41.77
N GLU A 163 10.78 49.44 41.71
CA GLU A 163 9.75 49.57 40.67
C GLU A 163 10.35 49.74 39.27
N ARG A 164 11.43 50.51 39.11
CA ARG A 164 12.08 50.69 37.82
C ARG A 164 12.73 49.40 37.32
N SER A 165 13.33 48.60 38.22
CA SER A 165 13.92 47.31 37.86
C SER A 165 12.87 46.29 37.42
N VAL A 166 11.74 46.20 38.12
CA VAL A 166 10.66 45.24 37.79
C VAL A 166 9.96 45.63 36.48
N CYS A 167 9.71 46.92 36.26
CA CYS A 167 9.14 47.39 34.99
C CYS A 167 10.07 47.06 33.82
N LEU A 168 11.38 47.28 33.99
CA LEU A 168 12.38 46.94 32.97
C LEU A 168 12.40 45.43 32.66
N GLU A 169 12.36 44.56 33.67
CA GLU A 169 12.27 43.12 33.46
C GLU A 169 10.98 42.70 32.73
N SER A 170 9.84 43.30 33.10
CA SER A 170 8.56 43.07 32.43
C SER A 170 8.60 43.47 30.95
N ASP A 171 9.20 44.61 30.64
CA ASP A 171 9.37 45.10 29.26
C ASP A 171 10.31 44.19 28.45
N ILE A 172 11.40 43.71 29.08
CA ILE A 172 12.31 42.71 28.48
C ILE A 172 11.53 41.43 28.14
N PHE A 173 10.75 40.88 29.08
CA PHE A 173 9.96 39.67 28.81
C PHE A 173 8.89 39.91 27.73
N GLY A 174 8.24 41.08 27.73
CA GLY A 174 7.31 41.49 26.68
C GLY A 174 7.95 41.48 25.29
N SER A 175 9.12 42.12 25.16
CA SER A 175 9.87 42.16 23.90
C SER A 175 10.32 40.77 23.44
N GLN A 176 10.77 39.90 24.35
CA GLN A 176 11.15 38.51 24.04
C GLN A 176 9.96 37.72 23.50
N ILE A 177 8.78 37.86 24.11
CA ILE A 177 7.56 37.18 23.66
C ILE A 177 7.15 37.66 22.27
N GLU A 178 7.27 38.96 21.98
CA GLU A 178 6.97 39.50 20.66
C GLU A 178 7.91 38.90 19.60
N VAL A 179 9.22 38.86 19.89
CA VAL A 179 10.22 38.24 19.00
C VAL A 179 9.92 36.77 18.78
N TYR A 180 9.61 36.00 19.83
CA TYR A 180 9.25 34.59 19.71
C TYR A 180 7.95 34.39 18.93
N SER A 181 6.95 35.25 19.11
CA SER A 181 5.70 35.20 18.37
C SER A 181 5.93 35.43 16.88
N ARG A 182 6.73 36.45 16.52
CA ARG A 182 7.12 36.72 15.12
C ARG A 182 7.88 35.54 14.51
N ARG A 183 8.80 34.93 15.26
CA ARG A 183 9.53 33.71 14.81
C ARG A 183 8.60 32.52 14.57
N LEU A 184 7.61 32.31 15.44
CA LEU A 184 6.61 31.26 15.27
C LEU A 184 5.72 31.49 14.05
N ASP A 185 5.28 32.73 13.81
CA ASP A 185 4.45 33.06 12.64
C ASP A 185 5.21 32.90 11.32
N MET A 186 6.49 33.31 11.29
CA MET A 186 7.37 33.00 10.16
C MET A 186 7.53 31.50 9.96
N ALA A 187 7.76 30.73 11.03
CA ALA A 187 7.89 29.28 10.95
C ALA A 187 6.60 28.59 10.47
N LEU A 188 5.43 29.09 10.89
CA LEU A 188 4.14 28.60 10.44
C LEU A 188 3.91 28.89 8.96
N THR A 189 4.25 30.09 8.51
CA THR A 189 4.14 30.48 7.10
C THR A 189 5.07 29.65 6.23
N TYR A 190 6.32 29.47 6.67
CA TYR A 190 7.29 28.61 6.01
C TYR A 190 6.80 27.16 5.94
N GLY A 191 6.32 26.59 7.05
CA GLY A 191 5.74 25.25 7.08
C GLY A 191 4.50 25.06 6.19
N LYS A 192 3.70 26.13 5.96
CA LYS A 192 2.61 26.09 4.96
C LYS A 192 3.19 25.97 3.53
N GLY A 193 4.24 26.73 3.23
CA GLY A 193 4.96 26.65 1.95
C GLY A 193 5.52 25.25 1.69
N THR A 194 6.24 24.69 2.66
CA THR A 194 6.79 23.33 2.58
C THR A 194 5.70 22.27 2.40
N HIS A 195 4.59 22.37 3.15
CA HIS A 195 3.45 21.45 2.98
C HIS A 195 2.87 21.51 1.57
N LYS A 196 2.70 22.72 1.01
CA LYS A 196 2.19 22.91 -0.35
C LYS A 196 3.15 22.33 -1.39
N LEU A 197 4.45 22.53 -1.23
CA LEU A 197 5.46 21.99 -2.13
C LEU A 197 5.46 20.45 -2.10
N LEU A 198 5.54 19.85 -0.91
CA LEU A 198 5.48 18.39 -0.74
C LEU A 198 4.20 17.80 -1.32
N SER A 199 3.06 18.44 -1.08
CA SER A 199 1.76 18.00 -1.63
C SER A 199 1.78 18.02 -3.16
N LYS A 200 2.33 19.07 -3.78
CA LYS A 200 2.43 19.17 -5.24
C LYS A 200 3.37 18.13 -5.82
N ILE A 201 4.51 17.87 -5.17
CA ILE A 201 5.47 16.84 -5.60
C ILE A 201 4.80 15.46 -5.57
N LEU A 202 4.07 15.13 -4.51
CA LEU A 202 3.36 13.85 -4.43
C LEU A 202 2.22 13.74 -5.45
N GLN A 203 1.47 14.81 -5.68
CA GLN A 203 0.43 14.84 -6.73
C GLN A 203 1.05 14.61 -8.11
N PHE A 204 2.12 15.33 -8.44
CA PHE A 204 2.82 15.16 -9.71
C PHE A 204 3.31 13.72 -9.90
N ARG A 205 3.95 13.12 -8.88
CA ARG A 205 4.40 11.72 -8.94
C ARG A 205 3.23 10.74 -9.09
N HIS A 206 2.10 11.02 -8.45
CA HIS A 206 0.90 10.20 -8.61
C HIS A 206 0.35 10.28 -10.03
N ASP A 207 0.24 11.49 -10.58
CA ASP A 207 -0.24 11.73 -11.93
C ASP A 207 0.70 11.12 -12.98
N GLU A 208 2.02 11.22 -12.79
CA GLU A 208 3.03 10.61 -13.65
C GLU A 208 2.94 9.07 -13.65
N VAL A 209 2.76 8.46 -12.48
CA VAL A 209 2.54 7.01 -12.37
C VAL A 209 1.24 6.62 -13.08
N LEU A 210 0.15 7.37 -12.90
CA LEU A 210 -1.11 7.12 -13.58
C LEU A 210 -0.95 7.17 -15.11
N VAL A 211 -0.30 8.20 -15.63
CA VAL A 211 -0.03 8.33 -17.08
C VAL A 211 0.80 7.16 -17.58
N ARG A 212 1.89 6.79 -16.88
CA ARG A 212 2.72 5.63 -17.25
C ARG A 212 1.94 4.31 -17.21
N THR A 213 1.06 4.12 -16.23
CA THR A 213 0.21 2.92 -16.19
C THR A 213 -0.83 2.90 -17.30
N ALA A 214 -1.37 4.06 -17.68
CA ALA A 214 -2.32 4.15 -18.78
C ALA A 214 -1.67 3.83 -20.12
N THR A 215 -0.48 4.39 -20.40
CA THR A 215 0.24 4.14 -21.67
C THR A 215 0.72 2.69 -21.78
N THR A 216 1.19 2.10 -20.69
CA THR A 216 1.55 0.67 -20.67
C THR A 216 0.33 -0.23 -20.84
N MET A 217 -0.82 0.14 -20.26
CA MET A 217 -2.07 -0.59 -20.46
C MET A 217 -2.56 -0.51 -21.91
N GLU A 218 -2.47 0.66 -22.56
CA GLU A 218 -2.81 0.81 -23.97
C GLU A 218 -1.93 -0.07 -24.87
N ALA A 219 -0.61 -0.05 -24.65
CA ALA A 219 0.32 -0.94 -25.37
C ALA A 219 0.00 -2.43 -25.14
N ASN A 220 -0.34 -2.81 -23.90
CA ASN A 220 -0.72 -4.19 -23.58
C ASN A 220 -2.05 -4.58 -24.23
N LEU A 221 -3.02 -3.67 -24.33
CA LEU A 221 -4.30 -3.90 -25.01
C LEU A 221 -4.10 -4.12 -26.51
N ASP A 222 -3.19 -3.37 -27.15
CA ASP A 222 -2.84 -3.57 -28.55
C ASP A 222 -2.22 -4.95 -28.80
N VAL A 223 -1.32 -5.40 -27.92
CA VAL A 223 -0.76 -6.76 -27.98
C VAL A 223 -1.85 -7.81 -27.79
N LEU A 224 -2.72 -7.65 -26.79
CA LEU A 224 -3.84 -8.57 -26.53
C LEU A 224 -4.82 -8.64 -27.70
N LYS A 225 -5.11 -7.51 -28.36
CA LYS A 225 -5.97 -7.46 -29.55
C LYS A 225 -5.36 -8.22 -30.73
N ARG A 226 -4.04 -8.17 -30.90
CA ARG A 226 -3.34 -8.97 -31.91
C ARG A 226 -3.39 -10.46 -31.58
N ILE A 227 -3.14 -10.83 -30.32
CA ILE A 227 -3.22 -12.22 -29.87
C ILE A 227 -4.64 -12.77 -30.03
N SER A 228 -5.67 -11.99 -29.71
CA SER A 228 -7.07 -12.44 -29.85
C SER A 228 -7.49 -12.62 -31.31
N PHE A 229 -7.00 -11.76 -32.22
CA PHE A 229 -7.21 -11.92 -33.65
C PHE A 229 -6.56 -13.22 -34.16
N ILE A 230 -5.30 -13.46 -33.79
CA ILE A 230 -4.56 -14.68 -34.16
C ILE A 230 -5.25 -15.92 -33.58
N ASN A 231 -5.64 -15.92 -32.30
CA ASN A 231 -6.37 -17.03 -31.68
C ASN A 231 -7.74 -17.28 -32.36
N GLY A 232 -8.42 -16.22 -32.78
CA GLY A 232 -9.70 -16.34 -33.50
C GLY A 232 -9.54 -17.00 -34.86
N GLU A 233 -8.47 -16.66 -35.58
CA GLU A 233 -8.11 -17.29 -36.85
C GLU A 233 -7.66 -18.75 -36.64
N GLU A 234 -6.79 -19.00 -35.66
CA GLU A 234 -6.32 -20.33 -35.31
C GLU A 234 -7.47 -21.26 -34.91
N SER A 235 -8.41 -20.77 -34.10
CA SER A 235 -9.62 -21.51 -33.70
C SER A 235 -10.50 -21.87 -34.90
N ARG A 236 -10.64 -20.95 -35.88
CA ARG A 236 -11.35 -21.24 -37.14
C ARG A 236 -10.64 -22.30 -37.97
N ASN A 237 -9.33 -22.19 -38.12
CA ASN A 237 -8.53 -23.17 -38.85
C ASN A 237 -8.61 -24.55 -38.18
N LEU A 238 -8.51 -24.61 -36.85
CA LEU A 238 -8.66 -25.85 -36.08
C LEU A 238 -10.06 -26.46 -36.25
N SER A 239 -11.12 -25.63 -36.26
CA SER A 239 -12.48 -26.08 -36.53
C SER A 239 -12.62 -26.67 -37.94
N GLN A 240 -12.00 -26.06 -38.95
CA GLN A 240 -11.98 -26.58 -40.32
C GLN A 240 -11.20 -27.90 -40.42
N ILE A 241 -10.03 -27.99 -39.80
CA ILE A 241 -9.22 -29.22 -39.74
C ILE A 241 -10.00 -30.32 -39.03
N SER A 242 -10.67 -30.01 -37.91
CA SER A 242 -11.50 -30.99 -37.19
C SER A 242 -12.68 -31.47 -38.03
N LYS A 243 -13.33 -30.58 -38.80
CA LYS A 243 -14.41 -30.95 -39.73
C LYS A 243 -13.90 -31.83 -40.88
N GLN A 244 -12.74 -31.50 -41.44
CA GLN A 244 -12.12 -32.32 -42.49
C GLN A 244 -11.71 -33.67 -41.93
N GLY A 245 -11.08 -33.70 -40.76
CA GLY A 245 -10.75 -34.94 -40.04
C GLY A 245 -11.99 -35.79 -39.72
N GLN A 246 -13.14 -35.16 -39.42
CA GLN A 246 -14.40 -35.89 -39.23
C GLN A 246 -14.88 -36.56 -40.53
N LYS A 247 -14.84 -35.84 -41.66
CA LYS A 247 -15.18 -36.41 -42.98
C LYS A 247 -14.20 -37.52 -43.40
N ASP A 248 -12.91 -37.30 -43.16
CA ASP A 248 -11.89 -38.32 -43.43
C ASP A 248 -12.12 -39.55 -42.55
N SER A 249 -12.54 -39.37 -41.29
CA SER A 249 -12.93 -40.48 -40.42
C SER A 249 -14.17 -41.23 -40.94
N GLU A 250 -15.16 -40.52 -41.50
CA GLU A 250 -16.33 -41.15 -42.13
C GLU A 250 -15.96 -41.99 -43.36
N THR A 251 -15.07 -41.49 -44.22
CA THR A 251 -14.61 -42.25 -45.40
C THR A 251 -13.76 -43.47 -45.01
N VAL A 252 -12.91 -43.34 -44.00
CA VAL A 252 -12.14 -44.48 -43.46
C VAL A 252 -13.07 -45.52 -42.83
N LYS A 253 -14.12 -45.08 -42.10
CA LYS A 253 -15.15 -45.97 -41.54
C LYS A 253 -15.89 -46.74 -42.66
N SER A 254 -16.24 -46.10 -43.77
CA SER A 254 -16.93 -46.78 -44.89
C SER A 254 -16.02 -47.76 -45.63
N LEU A 255 -14.77 -47.38 -45.94
CA LEU A 255 -13.80 -48.26 -46.59
C LEU A 255 -13.51 -49.52 -45.76
N THR A 256 -13.29 -49.33 -44.45
CA THR A 256 -13.05 -50.45 -43.53
C THR A 256 -14.26 -51.37 -43.48
N THR A 257 -15.47 -50.81 -43.45
CA THR A 257 -16.72 -51.60 -43.47
C THR A 257 -16.79 -52.48 -44.72
N ILE A 258 -16.51 -51.92 -45.90
CA ILE A 258 -16.49 -52.68 -47.16
C ILE A 258 -15.42 -53.78 -47.11
N ALA A 259 -14.19 -53.46 -46.72
CA ALA A 259 -13.10 -54.43 -46.63
C ALA A 259 -13.44 -55.61 -45.68
N THR A 260 -14.02 -55.31 -44.51
CA THR A 260 -14.43 -56.33 -43.53
C THR A 260 -15.59 -57.21 -44.02
N MET A 261 -16.44 -56.70 -44.91
CA MET A 261 -17.53 -57.48 -45.51
C MET A 261 -17.02 -58.48 -46.57
N TYR A 262 -15.99 -58.10 -47.35
CA TYR A 262 -15.42 -58.95 -48.40
C TYR A 262 -14.41 -59.97 -47.88
N LEU A 263 -13.64 -59.64 -46.83
CA LEU A 263 -12.60 -60.49 -46.25
C LEU A 263 -13.03 -61.97 -46.05
N PRO A 264 -14.20 -62.28 -45.47
CA PRO A 264 -14.61 -63.65 -45.19
C PRO A 264 -14.99 -64.40 -46.47
N ALA A 265 -15.64 -63.72 -47.41
CA ALA A 265 -16.00 -64.29 -48.70
C ALA A 265 -14.76 -64.63 -49.53
N SER A 266 -13.75 -63.75 -49.53
CA SER A 266 -12.46 -64.01 -50.19
C SER A 266 -11.70 -65.18 -49.57
N LEU A 267 -11.73 -65.33 -48.23
CA LEU A 267 -11.09 -66.46 -47.53
C LEU A 267 -11.78 -67.79 -47.87
N VAL A 268 -13.11 -67.81 -47.91
CA VAL A 268 -13.87 -69.01 -48.31
C VAL A 268 -13.62 -69.33 -49.79
N ALA A 269 -13.67 -68.34 -50.68
CA ALA A 269 -13.38 -68.53 -52.09
C ALA A 269 -11.98 -69.10 -52.33
N THR A 270 -10.95 -68.63 -51.61
CA THR A 270 -9.59 -69.16 -51.72
C THR A 270 -9.46 -70.58 -51.16
N LEU A 271 -10.05 -70.89 -50.00
CA LEU A 271 -10.03 -72.24 -49.44
C LEU A 271 -10.74 -73.26 -50.36
N PHE A 272 -11.90 -72.90 -50.89
CA PHE A 272 -12.69 -73.80 -51.74
C PHE A 272 -12.24 -73.81 -53.22
N SER A 273 -11.50 -72.80 -53.69
CA SER A 273 -10.94 -72.77 -55.05
C SER A 273 -10.02 -73.96 -55.31
N SER A 274 -9.34 -74.48 -54.28
CA SER A 274 -8.48 -75.65 -54.41
C SER A 274 -9.23 -76.99 -54.38
N SER A 275 -10.43 -77.04 -53.78
CA SER A 275 -11.22 -78.27 -53.62
C SER A 275 -12.35 -78.41 -54.64
N LEU A 276 -12.74 -77.33 -55.34
CA LEU A 276 -13.79 -77.33 -56.36
C LEU A 276 -13.37 -77.96 -57.70
N ILE A 277 -12.06 -78.17 -57.94
CA ILE A 277 -11.53 -78.76 -59.18
C ILE A 277 -10.97 -80.16 -58.85
N GLN A 278 -11.82 -81.18 -58.84
CA GLN A 278 -11.36 -82.57 -58.84
C GLN A 278 -11.35 -83.10 -60.28
N PHE A 279 -10.16 -83.22 -60.87
CA PHE A 279 -9.95 -83.94 -62.14
C PHE A 279 -10.00 -85.44 -61.86
N GLN A 280 -11.17 -86.07 -62.04
CA GLN A 280 -11.28 -87.51 -61.91
C GLN A 280 -10.84 -88.19 -63.22
N TYR A 281 -9.63 -88.74 -63.24
CA TYR A 281 -9.17 -89.62 -64.32
C TYR A 281 -9.77 -91.01 -64.08
N GLN A 282 -10.69 -91.42 -64.95
CA GLN A 282 -11.22 -92.78 -64.94
C GLN A 282 -10.22 -93.71 -65.62
N THR A 283 -9.43 -94.45 -64.83
CA THR A 283 -8.64 -95.58 -65.31
C THR A 283 -9.57 -96.76 -65.57
N THR A 284 -10.17 -96.81 -66.77
CA THR A 284 -10.15 -98.01 -67.64
C THR A 284 -10.95 -97.80 -68.93
N ALA A 285 -10.24 -98.03 -70.04
CA ALA A 285 -10.70 -98.44 -71.37
C ALA A 285 -11.71 -97.58 -72.16
N MET A 286 -11.14 -96.95 -73.21
CA MET A 286 -11.70 -96.58 -74.53
C MET A 286 -12.88 -95.60 -74.62
N ASN A 287 -12.60 -94.45 -75.24
CA ASN A 287 -13.51 -93.40 -75.72
C ASN A 287 -14.39 -92.71 -74.67
N GLY A 288 -13.97 -91.52 -74.21
CA GLY A 288 -14.84 -90.67 -73.40
C GLY A 288 -14.35 -89.23 -73.30
N LYS A 289 -15.17 -88.29 -73.78
CA LYS A 289 -15.00 -86.84 -73.64
C LYS A 289 -14.84 -86.48 -72.16
N GLY A 290 -13.77 -85.76 -71.82
CA GLY A 290 -13.62 -85.18 -70.48
C GLY A 290 -14.74 -84.18 -70.22
N HIS A 291 -15.61 -84.46 -69.25
CA HIS A 291 -16.62 -83.53 -68.81
C HIS A 291 -16.20 -82.94 -67.46
N PHE A 292 -16.23 -81.62 -67.37
CA PHE A 292 -16.09 -80.91 -66.10
C PHE A 292 -17.32 -81.20 -65.26
N VAL A 293 -17.17 -82.02 -64.22
CA VAL A 293 -18.22 -82.15 -63.20
C VAL A 293 -17.95 -81.10 -62.15
N ILE A 294 -18.87 -80.13 -62.04
CA ILE A 294 -18.97 -79.25 -60.89
C ILE A 294 -19.22 -80.17 -59.68
N ALA A 295 -18.32 -80.18 -58.70
CA ALA A 295 -18.49 -80.99 -57.51
C ALA A 295 -19.86 -80.71 -56.86
N GLN A 296 -20.59 -81.78 -56.50
CA GLN A 296 -21.95 -81.73 -55.95
C GLN A 296 -22.05 -80.92 -54.62
N GLU A 297 -20.91 -80.60 -54.01
CA GLU A 297 -20.75 -79.80 -52.79
C GLU A 297 -20.75 -78.28 -53.02
N PHE A 298 -21.12 -77.78 -54.21
CA PHE A 298 -21.27 -76.34 -54.45
C PHE A 298 -22.25 -75.67 -53.47
N TRP A 299 -23.25 -76.41 -52.99
CA TRP A 299 -24.19 -75.92 -51.98
C TRP A 299 -23.53 -75.68 -50.61
N LEU A 300 -22.49 -76.47 -50.27
CA LEU A 300 -21.71 -76.29 -49.04
C LEU A 300 -20.91 -74.99 -49.07
N TYR A 301 -20.37 -74.62 -50.23
CA TYR A 301 -19.76 -73.30 -50.45
C TYR A 301 -20.75 -72.18 -50.16
N VAL A 302 -21.96 -72.22 -50.76
CA VAL A 302 -22.99 -71.19 -50.55
C VAL A 302 -23.39 -71.10 -49.08
N LEU A 303 -23.58 -72.24 -48.41
CA LEU A 303 -23.98 -72.29 -47.00
C LEU A 303 -22.89 -71.70 -46.08
N VAL A 304 -21.63 -72.11 -46.25
CA VAL A 304 -20.50 -71.62 -45.44
C VAL A 304 -20.27 -70.13 -45.67
N THR A 305 -20.35 -69.67 -46.92
CA THR A 305 -20.20 -68.25 -47.24
C THR A 305 -21.34 -67.43 -46.63
N ALA A 306 -22.58 -67.92 -46.67
CA ALA A 306 -23.74 -67.24 -46.06
C ALA A 306 -23.64 -67.19 -44.53
N LEU A 307 -23.22 -68.29 -43.88
CA LEU A 307 -22.99 -68.32 -42.44
C LEU A 307 -21.89 -67.34 -42.03
N LEU A 308 -20.76 -67.35 -42.75
CA LEU A 308 -19.60 -66.52 -42.43
C LEU A 308 -19.91 -65.03 -42.63
N THR A 309 -20.66 -64.68 -43.68
CA THR A 309 -21.12 -63.30 -43.92
C THR A 309 -22.11 -62.83 -42.87
N LEU A 310 -23.02 -63.69 -42.37
CA LEU A 310 -23.89 -63.37 -41.24
C LEU A 310 -23.10 -63.14 -39.95
N VAL A 311 -22.11 -63.98 -39.67
CA VAL A 311 -21.23 -63.83 -38.50
C VAL A 311 -20.43 -62.53 -38.57
N THR A 312 -19.90 -62.17 -39.74
CA THR A 312 -19.09 -60.96 -39.90
C THR A 312 -19.94 -59.69 -39.91
N LEU A 313 -21.11 -59.69 -40.55
CA LEU A 313 -22.08 -58.60 -40.42
C LEU A 313 -22.54 -58.45 -38.96
N GLY A 314 -22.77 -59.56 -38.25
CA GLY A 314 -23.08 -59.56 -36.83
C GLY A 314 -21.97 -58.95 -35.97
N LEU A 315 -20.72 -59.34 -36.20
CA LEU A 315 -19.53 -58.78 -35.54
C LEU A 315 -19.35 -57.28 -35.83
N VAL A 316 -19.51 -56.86 -37.08
CA VAL A 316 -19.44 -55.45 -37.49
C VAL A 316 -20.56 -54.65 -36.84
N ALA A 317 -21.80 -55.15 -36.83
CA ALA A 317 -22.92 -54.47 -36.19
C ALA A 317 -22.74 -54.38 -34.67
N LEU A 318 -22.23 -55.43 -34.02
CA LEU A 318 -21.91 -55.42 -32.59
C LEU A 318 -20.80 -54.41 -32.28
N LEU A 319 -19.74 -54.37 -33.08
CA LEU A 319 -18.67 -53.39 -32.94
C LEU A 319 -19.24 -51.97 -33.17
N GLN A 320 -19.95 -51.70 -34.26
CA GLN A 320 -20.57 -50.39 -34.50
C GLN A 320 -21.49 -49.94 -33.36
N LYS A 321 -22.30 -50.85 -32.80
CA LYS A 321 -23.16 -50.57 -31.65
C LYS A 321 -22.35 -50.23 -30.41
N ARG A 322 -21.28 -50.97 -30.13
CA ARG A 322 -20.36 -50.71 -29.01
C ARG A 322 -19.66 -49.35 -29.15
N TRP A 323 -19.24 -49.01 -30.38
CA TRP A 323 -18.55 -47.75 -30.66
C TRP A 323 -19.50 -46.54 -30.58
N ARG A 324 -20.75 -46.68 -31.03
CA ARG A 324 -21.80 -45.66 -30.83
C ARG A 324 -22.13 -45.44 -29.34
N GLN A 325 -22.12 -46.50 -28.54
CA GLN A 325 -22.36 -46.38 -27.09
C GLN A 325 -21.21 -45.65 -26.38
N SER A 326 -19.96 -45.84 -26.80
CA SER A 326 -18.82 -45.08 -26.26
C SER A 326 -18.82 -43.61 -26.70
N GLU A 327 -19.30 -43.28 -27.90
CA GLU A 327 -19.43 -41.89 -28.38
C GLU A 327 -20.48 -41.11 -27.56
N CYS A 328 -21.63 -41.71 -27.21
CA CYS A 328 -22.65 -41.08 -26.35
C CYS A 328 -22.21 -40.91 -24.87
N ALA A 329 -21.34 -41.79 -24.36
CA ALA A 329 -20.82 -41.67 -23.00
C ALA A 329 -19.76 -40.56 -22.86
N SER A 330 -19.14 -40.13 -23.96
CA SER A 330 -18.07 -39.11 -23.95
C SER A 330 -18.58 -37.67 -24.17
N THR A 331 -19.85 -37.49 -24.52
CA THR A 331 -20.50 -36.18 -24.76
C THR A 331 -21.30 -35.67 -23.55
N THR A 332 -21.26 -36.38 -22.42
CA THR A 332 -21.99 -36.05 -21.18
C THR A 332 -21.07 -35.63 -20.01
N VAL A 333 -19.84 -35.19 -20.29
CA VAL A 333 -18.94 -34.56 -19.31
C VAL A 333 -18.59 -33.14 -19.75
#